data_AF-A0A7Y5UY59-F1
#
_entry.id   AF-A0A7Y5UY59-F1
#
_cell.length_a   1.000
_cell.length_b   1.000
_cell.length_c   1.000
_cell.angle_alpha   90.00
_cell.angle_beta   90.00
_cell.angle_gamma   90.00
#
_symmetry.space_group_name_H-M   'P 1'
#
loop_
_entity.id
_entity.type
_entity.pdbx_description
1 polymer ?
#
loop_
_entity_poly.entity_id
_entity_poly.type
_entity_poly.pdbx_seq_one_letter_code
_entity_poly.pdbx_strand_id
1 'polypeptide(L)'
;MPAVARLHLDSERTLGEVSPLLFGGFAEHLGRCIYEGIYEPGSPQADRHGFRRDVLAALRELGYTTIRWPGGNFVSGYHWQDGVGPATARPKRRDLAWQSIETNRFGTDEFIAFCRAIEAEPMIAVNLGTGALDEAAAWVEYCNAPAGTAWADLRVANGHPEPHGVKYWCLGNEMDGPWQMGHLAAEAYGAKAREAAKLMRWHDPTLKLVLCGSSGPTMATYPEWDRVTLEACWEQVDYLAMHYYTTNADDDTASYLAMTSEFENQVATLAAVLRYVKAKQRSRKDVYLSW
;
A
#
# COMPACT_ATOMS: atom_id res chain seq x y z
N MET A 1 15.99 -44.89 -2.08
CA MET A 1 14.51 -45.03 -2.05
C MET A 1 13.91 -43.64 -2.18
N PRO A 2 12.85 -43.42 -2.96
CA PRO A 2 12.19 -42.11 -3.01
C PRO A 2 11.67 -41.74 -1.62
N ALA A 3 11.73 -40.46 -1.27
CA ALA A 3 11.10 -39.97 -0.05
C ALA A 3 9.57 -40.14 -0.17
N VAL A 4 8.93 -40.60 0.91
CA VAL A 4 7.48 -40.79 0.96
C VAL A 4 6.88 -39.74 1.89
N ALA A 5 6.05 -38.85 1.35
CA ALA A 5 5.23 -37.92 2.13
C ALA A 5 3.82 -38.50 2.34
N ARG A 6 3.21 -38.22 3.50
CA ARG A 6 1.82 -38.57 3.80
C ARG A 6 1.04 -37.29 4.12
N LEU A 7 -0.09 -37.09 3.45
CA LEU A 7 -0.99 -35.95 3.67
C LEU A 7 -2.34 -36.48 4.19
N HIS A 8 -2.88 -35.82 5.21
CA HIS A 8 -4.22 -36.09 5.73
C HIS A 8 -5.08 -34.84 5.56
N LEU A 9 -6.24 -34.99 4.93
CA LEU A 9 -7.21 -33.90 4.72
C LEU A 9 -8.43 -34.16 5.60
N ASP A 10 -8.74 -33.20 6.45
CA ASP A 10 -9.86 -33.23 7.39
C ASP A 10 -10.68 -31.96 7.21
N SER A 11 -11.89 -32.08 6.65
CA SER A 11 -12.77 -30.94 6.36
C SER A 11 -13.36 -30.29 7.63
N GLU A 12 -13.25 -30.92 8.79
CA GLU A 12 -13.69 -30.35 10.07
C GLU A 12 -12.58 -29.54 10.75
N ARG A 13 -11.33 -29.61 10.26
CA ARG A 13 -10.18 -28.85 10.77
C ARG A 13 -9.87 -27.65 9.90
N THR A 14 -10.60 -26.56 10.12
CA THR A 14 -10.41 -25.29 9.40
C THR A 14 -9.55 -24.31 10.19
N LEU A 15 -8.59 -23.64 9.54
CA LEU A 15 -7.83 -22.53 10.13
C LEU A 15 -8.58 -21.19 10.10
N GLY A 16 -9.33 -20.95 9.02
CA GLY A 16 -10.08 -19.71 8.81
C GLY A 16 -10.47 -19.55 7.34
N GLU A 17 -11.25 -18.51 7.05
CA GLU A 17 -11.55 -18.11 5.68
C GLU A 17 -10.31 -17.47 5.03
N VAL A 18 -10.01 -17.88 3.80
CA VAL A 18 -8.94 -17.25 3.01
C VAL A 18 -9.44 -15.90 2.54
N SER A 19 -8.90 -14.83 3.11
CA SER A 19 -9.26 -13.47 2.72
C SER A 19 -8.91 -13.23 1.24
N PRO A 20 -9.82 -12.69 0.43
CA PRO A 20 -9.52 -12.33 -0.96
C PRO A 20 -8.41 -11.29 -1.06
N LEU A 21 -8.21 -10.48 0.00
CA LEU A 21 -7.16 -9.44 0.06
C LEU A 21 -5.73 -9.99 0.04
N LEU A 22 -5.54 -11.30 0.25
CA LEU A 22 -4.23 -11.96 0.07
C LEU A 22 -3.80 -11.98 -1.41
N PHE A 23 -4.74 -11.83 -2.35
CA PHE A 23 -4.47 -11.78 -3.78
C PHE A 23 -4.38 -10.33 -4.28
N GLY A 24 -3.67 -9.49 -3.51
CA GLY A 24 -3.41 -8.10 -3.85
C GLY A 24 -2.24 -7.94 -4.82
N GLY A 25 -2.19 -6.78 -5.47
CA GLY A 25 -1.07 -6.34 -6.30
C GLY A 25 -0.54 -4.99 -5.84
N PHE A 26 0.53 -4.55 -6.48
CA PHE A 26 1.21 -3.30 -6.12
C PHE A 26 1.75 -2.63 -7.38
N ALA A 27 1.46 -1.33 -7.51
CA ALA A 27 1.95 -0.48 -8.58
C ALA A 27 2.60 0.77 -7.98
N GLU A 28 3.88 0.98 -8.30
CA GLU A 28 4.63 2.16 -7.90
C GLU A 28 5.00 3.01 -9.12
N HIS A 29 5.12 4.32 -8.93
CA HIS A 29 5.83 5.20 -9.86
C HIS A 29 7.34 4.89 -9.87
N LEU A 30 7.69 3.70 -10.39
CA LEU A 30 9.04 3.15 -10.44
C LEU A 30 9.29 2.54 -11.82
N GLY A 31 10.34 3.01 -12.49
CA GLY A 31 10.77 2.50 -13.78
C GLY A 31 9.64 2.53 -14.81
N ARG A 32 9.26 1.35 -15.30
CA ARG A 32 8.22 1.20 -16.35
C ARG A 32 6.93 0.56 -15.85
N CYS A 33 6.68 0.57 -14.54
CA CYS A 33 5.45 0.02 -13.99
C CYS A 33 4.22 0.80 -14.51
N ILE A 34 4.22 2.12 -14.31
CA ILE A 34 3.17 3.01 -14.80
C ILE A 34 3.40 3.37 -16.27
N TYR A 35 4.44 4.16 -16.55
CA TYR A 35 4.74 4.63 -17.90
C TYR A 35 5.40 3.54 -18.73
N GLU A 36 4.94 3.35 -19.98
CA GLU A 36 5.35 2.23 -20.86
C GLU A 36 4.89 0.83 -20.36
N GLY A 37 4.21 0.78 -19.21
CA GLY A 37 3.59 -0.41 -18.63
C GLY A 37 2.07 -0.30 -18.67
N ILE A 38 1.46 0.03 -17.53
CA ILE A 38 0.00 0.19 -17.41
C ILE A 38 -0.53 1.31 -18.33
N TYR A 39 0.20 2.41 -18.43
CA TYR A 39 -0.22 3.65 -19.09
C TYR A 39 0.76 4.07 -20.19
N GLU A 40 0.30 4.01 -21.43
CA GLU A 40 1.09 4.34 -22.61
C GLU A 40 0.20 4.90 -23.74
N PRO A 41 -0.26 6.16 -23.67
CA PRO A 41 -1.24 6.73 -24.61
C PRO A 41 -0.86 6.69 -26.09
N GLY A 42 0.45 6.63 -26.40
CA GLY A 42 0.95 6.56 -27.78
C GLY A 42 0.95 5.14 -28.36
N SER A 43 0.66 4.12 -27.55
CA SER A 43 0.70 2.73 -27.98
C SER A 43 -0.48 2.39 -28.90
N PRO A 44 -0.30 1.57 -29.96
CA PRO A 44 -1.43 1.05 -30.74
C PRO A 44 -2.35 0.15 -29.91
N GLN A 45 -1.89 -0.32 -28.75
CA GLN A 45 -2.66 -1.13 -27.83
C GLN A 45 -3.38 -0.30 -26.75
N ALA A 46 -3.18 1.02 -26.70
CA ALA A 46 -3.86 1.88 -25.75
C ALA A 46 -5.37 1.96 -26.00
N ASP A 47 -6.15 2.06 -24.93
CA ASP A 47 -7.54 2.49 -24.99
C ASP A 47 -7.66 4.02 -25.03
N ARG A 48 -8.89 4.54 -25.02
CA ARG A 48 -9.15 5.98 -25.08
C ARG A 48 -8.63 6.77 -23.86
N HIS A 49 -8.37 6.08 -22.75
CA HIS A 49 -7.85 6.67 -21.52
C HIS A 49 -6.33 6.59 -21.47
N GLY A 50 -5.70 5.85 -22.37
CA GLY A 50 -4.25 5.65 -22.44
C GLY A 50 -3.76 4.38 -21.77
N PHE A 51 -4.66 3.53 -21.26
CA PHE A 51 -4.29 2.25 -20.66
C PHE A 51 -4.02 1.20 -21.72
N ARG A 52 -2.96 0.41 -21.54
CA ARG A 52 -2.61 -0.70 -22.43
C ARG A 52 -3.63 -1.83 -22.31
N ARG A 53 -4.42 -2.09 -23.36
CA ARG A 53 -5.51 -3.07 -23.36
C ARG A 53 -5.04 -4.51 -23.10
N ASP A 54 -3.87 -4.86 -23.63
CA ASP A 54 -3.24 -6.15 -23.41
C ASP A 54 -2.77 -6.33 -21.95
N VAL A 55 -2.22 -5.27 -21.36
CA VAL A 55 -1.87 -5.26 -19.92
C VAL A 55 -3.12 -5.38 -19.06
N LEU A 56 -4.18 -4.62 -19.34
CA LEU A 56 -5.45 -4.73 -18.62
C LEU A 56 -6.05 -6.14 -18.73
N ALA A 57 -5.98 -6.77 -19.90
CA ALA A 57 -6.50 -8.12 -20.10
C ALA A 57 -5.73 -9.15 -19.24
N ALA A 58 -4.40 -9.08 -19.23
CA ALA A 58 -3.57 -9.96 -18.41
C ALA A 58 -3.82 -9.75 -16.91
N LEU A 59 -3.96 -8.49 -16.45
CA LEU A 59 -4.22 -8.19 -15.04
C LEU A 59 -5.61 -8.65 -14.58
N ARG A 60 -6.63 -8.58 -15.45
CA ARG A 60 -7.96 -9.16 -15.17
C ARG A 60 -7.91 -10.68 -15.02
N GLU A 61 -7.11 -11.35 -15.85
CA GLU A 61 -6.93 -12.81 -15.76
C GLU A 61 -6.27 -13.23 -14.44
N LEU A 62 -5.34 -12.42 -13.92
CA LEU A 62 -4.73 -12.66 -12.61
C LEU A 62 -5.70 -12.46 -11.43
N GLY A 63 -6.78 -11.67 -11.62
CA GLY A 63 -7.82 -11.51 -10.62
C GLY A 63 -7.37 -10.79 -9.34
N TYR A 64 -6.52 -9.77 -9.46
CA TYR A 64 -6.10 -8.98 -8.31
C TYR A 64 -7.31 -8.34 -7.60
N THR A 65 -7.37 -8.50 -6.29
CA THR A 65 -8.52 -8.03 -5.49
C THR A 65 -8.34 -6.61 -4.97
N THR A 66 -7.09 -6.19 -4.80
CA THR A 66 -6.71 -4.84 -4.40
C THR A 66 -5.39 -4.46 -5.08
N ILE A 67 -5.18 -3.18 -5.38
CA ILE A 67 -3.88 -2.67 -5.83
C ILE A 67 -3.38 -1.57 -4.90
N ARG A 68 -2.17 -1.70 -4.35
CA ARG A 68 -1.48 -0.64 -3.63
C ARG A 68 -0.83 0.36 -4.60
N TRP A 69 -0.90 1.66 -4.30
CA TRP A 69 -0.33 2.78 -5.09
C TRP A 69 -0.25 4.06 -4.20
N PRO A 70 0.51 5.15 -4.50
CA PRO A 70 1.45 5.38 -5.61
C PRO A 70 2.85 4.83 -5.40
N GLY A 71 3.08 4.18 -4.27
CA GLY A 71 4.35 3.51 -4.11
C GLY A 71 4.58 2.79 -2.81
N GLY A 72 5.80 2.29 -2.79
CA GLY A 72 6.69 2.20 -1.67
C GLY A 72 7.47 3.51 -1.56
N ASN A 73 8.77 3.51 -1.82
CA ASN A 73 9.65 4.65 -1.52
C ASN A 73 9.22 5.98 -2.17
N PHE A 74 8.65 5.94 -3.39
CA PHE A 74 8.17 7.12 -4.12
C PHE A 74 7.21 7.98 -3.29
N VAL A 75 6.27 7.37 -2.57
CA VAL A 75 5.19 8.10 -1.88
C VAL A 75 5.71 9.04 -0.80
N SER A 76 6.87 8.73 -0.21
CA SER A 76 7.45 9.51 0.89
C SER A 76 7.97 10.89 0.46
N GLY A 77 7.99 11.18 -0.84
CA GLY A 77 8.29 12.49 -1.43
C GLY A 77 7.21 13.00 -2.40
N TYR A 78 6.09 12.30 -2.49
CA TYR A 78 5.02 12.59 -3.44
C TYR A 78 3.98 13.55 -2.85
N HIS A 79 3.57 14.55 -3.64
CA HIS A 79 2.47 15.44 -3.29
C HIS A 79 1.29 15.19 -4.23
N TRP A 80 0.20 14.62 -3.70
CA TRP A 80 -0.89 14.07 -4.52
C TRP A 80 -1.59 15.12 -5.39
N GLN A 81 -1.56 16.39 -4.97
CA GLN A 81 -2.13 17.51 -5.73
C GLN A 81 -1.41 17.72 -7.07
N ASP A 82 -0.14 17.32 -7.18
CA ASP A 82 0.60 17.38 -8.44
C ASP A 82 0.04 16.38 -9.47
N GLY A 83 -0.64 15.32 -9.03
CA GLY A 83 -1.20 14.25 -9.85
C GLY A 83 -2.67 14.38 -10.24
N VAL A 84 -3.35 15.47 -9.90
CA VAL A 84 -4.77 15.68 -10.23
C VAL A 84 -4.98 16.91 -11.10
N GLY A 85 -6.18 17.06 -11.66
CA GLY A 85 -6.51 18.16 -12.57
C GLY A 85 -5.98 17.98 -14.00
N PRO A 86 -6.04 19.02 -14.84
CA PRO A 86 -5.67 18.91 -16.26
C PRO A 86 -4.22 18.47 -16.43
N ALA A 87 -3.99 17.37 -17.15
CA ALA A 87 -2.66 16.75 -17.31
C ALA A 87 -1.58 17.70 -17.86
N THR A 88 -1.96 18.71 -18.65
CA THR A 88 -1.03 19.72 -19.19
C THR A 88 -0.57 20.76 -18.16
N ALA A 89 -1.26 20.89 -17.04
CA ALA A 89 -0.93 21.80 -15.95
C ALA A 89 -0.16 21.12 -14.81
N ARG A 90 -0.08 19.78 -14.82
CA ARG A 90 0.60 19.01 -13.79
C ARG A 90 2.12 19.21 -13.86
N PRO A 91 2.80 19.47 -12.73
CA PRO A 91 4.22 19.75 -12.74
C PRO A 91 5.04 18.48 -12.95
N LYS A 92 6.21 18.63 -13.57
CA LYS A 92 7.25 17.59 -13.50
C LYS A 92 7.99 17.71 -12.18
N ARG A 93 8.21 16.59 -11.49
CA ARG A 93 8.96 16.52 -10.23
C ARG A 93 10.16 15.61 -10.39
N ARG A 94 11.21 15.88 -9.60
CA ARG A 94 12.31 14.94 -9.46
C ARG A 94 11.92 13.95 -8.37
N ASP A 95 11.79 12.69 -8.74
CA ASP A 95 11.67 11.60 -7.80
C ASP A 95 13.07 11.27 -7.24
N LEU A 96 13.23 11.40 -5.93
CA LEU A 96 14.49 11.12 -5.26
C LEU A 96 14.63 9.65 -4.83
N ALA A 97 13.52 8.89 -4.74
CA ALA A 97 13.58 7.47 -4.43
C ALA A 97 14.26 6.71 -5.58
N TRP A 98 13.82 6.94 -6.81
CA TRP A 98 14.30 6.22 -7.99
C TRP A 98 15.10 7.10 -8.96
N GLN A 99 15.55 8.27 -8.49
CA GLN A 99 16.40 9.21 -9.24
C GLN A 99 15.88 9.48 -10.66
N SER A 100 14.57 9.72 -10.77
CA SER A 100 13.83 9.84 -12.02
C SER A 100 13.09 11.18 -12.13
N ILE A 101 12.53 11.46 -13.31
CA ILE A 101 11.60 12.58 -13.50
C ILE A 101 10.18 12.03 -13.57
N GLU A 102 9.37 12.35 -12.57
CA GLU A 102 7.94 12.06 -12.55
C GLU A 102 7.19 13.17 -13.31
N THR A 103 6.36 12.77 -14.27
CA THR A 103 5.60 13.70 -15.11
C THR A 103 4.21 14.03 -14.58
N ASN A 104 3.74 13.26 -13.60
CA ASN A 104 2.42 13.30 -12.98
C ASN A 104 1.25 13.13 -13.96
N ARG A 105 1.50 12.58 -15.16
CA ARG A 105 0.46 12.33 -16.16
C ARG A 105 -0.52 11.22 -15.75
N PHE A 106 -0.10 10.37 -14.84
CA PHE A 106 -0.93 9.39 -14.16
C PHE A 106 -0.94 9.74 -12.68
N GLY A 107 -2.11 9.98 -12.10
CA GLY A 107 -2.28 10.25 -10.68
C GLY A 107 -3.55 9.62 -10.13
N THR A 108 -4.13 10.23 -9.10
CA THR A 108 -5.26 9.64 -8.35
C THR A 108 -6.40 9.19 -9.26
N ASP A 109 -6.89 10.08 -10.13
CA ASP A 109 -8.08 9.80 -10.92
C ASP A 109 -7.84 8.71 -11.98
N GLU A 110 -6.67 8.72 -12.61
CA GLU A 110 -6.26 7.66 -13.55
C GLU A 110 -6.05 6.32 -12.84
N PHE A 111 -5.49 6.33 -11.62
CA PHE A 111 -5.31 5.12 -10.81
C PHE A 111 -6.66 4.49 -10.42
N ILE A 112 -7.63 5.31 -10.01
CA ILE A 112 -8.98 4.82 -9.70
C ILE A 112 -9.65 4.23 -10.95
N ALA A 113 -9.51 4.89 -12.10
CA ALA A 113 -10.03 4.36 -13.37
C ALA A 113 -9.36 3.03 -13.75
N PHE A 114 -8.05 2.89 -13.53
CA PHE A 114 -7.30 1.65 -13.73
C PHE A 114 -7.81 0.52 -12.82
N CYS A 115 -7.96 0.77 -11.51
CA CYS A 115 -8.46 -0.23 -10.56
C CYS A 115 -9.87 -0.71 -10.94
N ARG A 116 -10.77 0.22 -11.28
CA ARG A 116 -12.11 -0.12 -11.78
C ARG A 116 -12.07 -0.93 -13.07
N ALA A 117 -11.11 -0.63 -13.97
CA ALA A 117 -10.97 -1.35 -15.21
C ALA A 117 -10.56 -2.81 -14.99
N ILE A 118 -9.81 -3.13 -13.94
CA ILE A 118 -9.39 -4.51 -13.62
C ILE A 118 -10.21 -5.16 -12.50
N GLU A 119 -11.29 -4.51 -12.05
CA GLU A 119 -12.17 -4.99 -10.97
C GLU A 119 -11.44 -5.18 -9.62
N ALA A 120 -10.46 -4.33 -9.34
CA ALA A 120 -9.71 -4.32 -8.08
C ALA A 120 -10.09 -3.11 -7.21
N GLU A 121 -10.00 -3.29 -5.89
CA GLU A 121 -10.12 -2.18 -4.94
C GLU A 121 -8.83 -1.32 -4.89
N PRO A 122 -8.95 0.01 -4.88
CA PRO A 122 -7.79 0.87 -4.71
C PRO A 122 -7.30 0.88 -3.24
N MET A 123 -5.99 0.75 -3.05
CA MET A 123 -5.30 0.97 -1.78
C MET A 123 -4.28 2.10 -1.93
N ILE A 124 -4.53 3.24 -1.27
CA ILE A 124 -3.70 4.45 -1.42
C ILE A 124 -2.75 4.63 -0.25
N ALA A 125 -1.45 4.76 -0.51
CA ALA A 125 -0.47 5.20 0.47
C ALA A 125 -0.42 6.73 0.53
N VAL A 126 -0.45 7.30 1.74
CA VAL A 126 -0.27 8.75 1.96
C VAL A 126 1.19 9.09 2.24
N ASN A 127 1.64 10.30 1.88
CA ASN A 127 2.99 10.74 2.15
C ASN A 127 3.17 11.09 3.65
N LEU A 128 3.84 10.21 4.40
CA LEU A 128 4.29 10.50 5.78
C LEU A 128 5.80 10.74 5.89
N GLY A 129 6.52 10.85 4.78
CA GLY A 129 7.91 11.32 4.75
C GLY A 129 7.95 12.84 4.82
N THR A 130 7.94 13.48 3.65
CA THR A 130 7.95 14.95 3.51
C THR A 130 6.58 15.60 3.65
N GLY A 131 5.51 14.82 3.50
CA GLY A 131 4.13 15.29 3.52
C GLY A 131 3.65 15.74 4.90
N ALA A 132 2.68 16.66 4.88
CA ALA A 132 2.00 17.16 6.05
C ALA A 132 0.75 16.32 6.39
N LEU A 133 0.28 16.39 7.64
CA LEU A 133 -0.86 15.57 8.08
C LEU A 133 -2.18 16.01 7.44
N ASP A 134 -2.33 17.31 7.18
CA ASP A 134 -3.47 17.90 6.49
C ASP A 134 -3.53 17.45 5.02
N GLU A 135 -2.38 17.24 4.39
CA GLU A 135 -2.28 16.72 3.02
C GLU A 135 -2.89 15.32 2.90
N ALA A 136 -2.62 14.43 3.86
CA ALA A 136 -3.22 13.09 3.90
C ALA A 136 -4.74 13.15 4.12
N ALA A 137 -5.20 14.01 5.02
CA ALA A 137 -6.63 14.21 5.30
C ALA A 137 -7.38 14.81 4.10
N ALA A 138 -6.77 15.80 3.45
CA ALA A 138 -7.29 16.41 2.23
C ALA A 138 -7.43 15.41 1.07
N TRP A 139 -6.52 14.43 0.99
CA TRP A 139 -6.63 13.38 -0.02
C TRP A 139 -7.84 12.45 0.23
N VAL A 140 -8.11 12.13 1.50
CA VAL A 140 -9.33 11.40 1.87
C VAL A 140 -10.57 12.21 1.52
N GLU A 141 -10.58 13.51 1.81
CA GLU A 141 -11.69 14.39 1.42
C GLU A 141 -11.90 14.40 -0.10
N TYR A 142 -10.83 14.60 -0.87
CA TYR A 142 -10.85 14.54 -2.34
C TYR A 142 -11.46 13.24 -2.84
N CYS A 143 -11.03 12.10 -2.28
CA CYS A 143 -11.47 10.78 -2.74
C CYS A 143 -12.87 10.40 -2.26
N ASN A 144 -13.27 10.75 -1.03
CA ASN A 144 -14.41 10.10 -0.37
C ASN A 144 -15.53 11.06 0.04
N ALA A 145 -15.30 12.36 0.14
CA ALA A 145 -16.34 13.29 0.58
C ALA A 145 -17.36 13.59 -0.54
N PRO A 146 -18.65 13.79 -0.20
CA PRO A 146 -19.62 14.36 -1.14
C PRO A 146 -19.22 15.79 -1.53
N ALA A 147 -19.74 16.28 -2.65
CA ALA A 147 -19.52 17.65 -3.10
C ALA A 147 -19.99 18.68 -2.04
N GLY A 148 -19.38 19.87 -2.05
CA GLY A 148 -19.67 20.98 -1.15
C GLY A 148 -18.50 21.47 -0.30
N THR A 149 -17.30 20.91 -0.49
CA THR A 149 -16.05 21.34 0.15
C THR A 149 -14.95 21.48 -0.89
N ALA A 150 -13.90 22.24 -0.58
CA ALA A 150 -12.89 22.63 -1.57
C ALA A 150 -12.22 21.41 -2.27
N TRP A 151 -11.87 20.35 -1.54
CA TRP A 151 -11.23 19.19 -2.15
C TRP A 151 -12.22 18.28 -2.87
N ALA A 152 -13.43 18.10 -2.34
CA ALA A 152 -14.48 17.35 -3.02
C ALA A 152 -14.93 18.05 -4.32
N ASP A 153 -15.09 19.36 -4.29
CA ASP A 153 -15.46 20.16 -5.46
C ASP A 153 -14.33 20.21 -6.49
N LEU A 154 -13.07 20.13 -6.07
CA LEU A 154 -11.96 19.93 -6.98
C LEU A 154 -12.06 18.58 -7.72
N ARG A 155 -12.41 17.50 -7.03
CA ARG A 155 -12.68 16.19 -7.67
C ARG A 155 -13.81 16.30 -8.70
N VAL A 156 -14.91 16.97 -8.34
CA VAL A 156 -16.04 17.23 -9.24
C VAL A 156 -15.58 18.01 -10.47
N ALA A 157 -14.82 19.09 -10.28
CA ALA A 157 -14.28 19.93 -11.35
C ALA A 157 -13.30 19.17 -12.26
N ASN A 158 -12.61 18.17 -11.72
CA ASN A 158 -11.74 17.25 -12.47
C ASN A 158 -12.52 16.17 -13.25
N GLY A 159 -13.85 16.19 -13.23
CA GLY A 159 -14.70 15.30 -14.01
C GLY A 159 -15.24 14.08 -13.26
N HIS A 160 -15.08 14.05 -11.94
CA HIS A 160 -15.48 12.92 -11.09
C HIS A 160 -16.51 13.37 -10.03
N PRO A 161 -17.80 13.49 -10.41
CA PRO A 161 -18.82 14.02 -9.50
C PRO A 161 -19.03 13.13 -8.27
N GLU A 162 -19.10 11.82 -8.47
CA GLU A 162 -19.24 10.85 -7.39
C GLU A 162 -17.92 10.64 -6.64
N PRO A 163 -17.96 10.45 -5.31
CA PRO A 163 -16.80 10.00 -4.55
C PRO A 163 -16.20 8.72 -5.14
N HIS A 164 -14.87 8.62 -5.10
CA HIS A 164 -14.15 7.43 -5.51
C HIS A 164 -14.38 6.25 -4.57
N GLY A 165 -14.62 6.51 -3.28
CA GLY A 165 -14.96 5.48 -2.28
C GLY A 165 -13.76 4.61 -1.88
N VAL A 166 -12.56 5.21 -1.80
CA VAL A 166 -11.33 4.47 -1.50
C VAL A 166 -11.36 3.97 -0.06
N LYS A 167 -11.37 2.65 0.10
CA LYS A 167 -11.51 2.02 1.42
C LYS A 167 -10.18 1.80 2.13
N TYR A 168 -9.13 1.41 1.40
CA TYR A 168 -7.86 0.99 1.99
C TYR A 168 -6.81 2.08 1.85
N TRP A 169 -6.14 2.41 2.96
CA TRP A 169 -5.10 3.43 2.97
C TRP A 169 -3.88 3.01 3.79
N CYS A 170 -2.68 3.20 3.23
CA CYS A 170 -1.42 2.97 3.95
C CYS A 170 -0.91 4.28 4.57
N LEU A 171 -0.54 4.22 5.85
CA LEU A 171 0.00 5.34 6.60
C LEU A 171 1.50 5.50 6.30
N GLY A 172 1.82 6.01 5.11
CA GLY A 172 3.21 6.11 4.66
C GLY A 172 3.69 4.88 3.88
N ASN A 173 5.01 4.73 3.89
CA ASN A 173 5.75 3.54 3.47
C ASN A 173 6.67 3.08 4.63
N GLU A 174 7.47 2.03 4.45
CA GLU A 174 8.54 1.62 5.37
C GLU A 174 9.50 2.79 5.68
N MET A 175 9.35 3.41 6.86
CA MET A 175 10.08 4.62 7.30
C MET A 175 11.32 4.32 8.16
N ASP A 176 11.60 3.03 8.43
CA ASP A 176 12.69 2.56 9.27
C ASP A 176 14.03 2.43 8.52
N GLY A 177 13.98 2.40 7.19
CA GLY A 177 15.17 2.34 6.34
C GLY A 177 15.90 3.68 6.23
N PRO A 178 17.24 3.75 6.40
CA PRO A 178 18.01 4.98 6.25
C PRO A 178 18.04 5.53 4.81
N TRP A 179 17.65 4.73 3.82
CA TRP A 179 17.51 5.15 2.42
C TRP A 179 16.22 5.96 2.16
N GLN A 180 15.27 5.92 3.09
CA GLN A 180 13.94 6.44 2.87
C GLN A 180 13.88 7.97 3.01
N MET A 181 13.18 8.62 2.09
CA MET A 181 12.89 10.06 2.21
C MET A 181 12.10 10.32 3.48
N GLY A 182 12.65 11.16 4.36
CA GLY A 182 12.00 11.50 5.63
C GLY A 182 11.99 10.35 6.63
N HIS A 183 12.99 9.44 6.61
CA HIS A 183 13.21 8.42 7.64
C HIS A 183 12.89 8.92 9.06
N LEU A 184 12.23 8.08 9.85
CA LEU A 184 11.82 8.38 11.22
C LEU A 184 12.21 7.23 12.15
N ALA A 185 12.54 7.54 13.41
CA ALA A 185 12.54 6.54 14.48
C ALA A 185 11.11 6.03 14.75
N ALA A 186 10.99 4.83 15.33
CA ALA A 186 9.71 4.15 15.53
C ALA A 186 8.69 4.98 16.31
N GLU A 187 9.12 5.66 17.38
CA GLU A 187 8.26 6.52 18.19
C GLU A 187 7.77 7.74 17.42
N ALA A 188 8.64 8.33 16.60
CA ALA A 188 8.32 9.50 15.79
C ALA A 188 7.35 9.13 14.66
N TYR A 189 7.59 8.01 13.97
CA TYR A 189 6.67 7.48 12.97
C TYR A 189 5.32 7.10 13.61
N GLY A 190 5.32 6.36 14.73
CA GLY A 190 4.10 5.98 15.44
C GLY A 190 3.26 7.19 15.87
N ALA A 191 3.89 8.24 16.39
CA ALA A 191 3.19 9.48 16.74
C ALA A 191 2.59 10.17 15.50
N LYS A 192 3.37 10.30 14.41
CA LYS A 192 2.91 10.92 13.15
C LYS A 192 1.76 10.12 12.52
N ALA A 193 1.92 8.80 12.41
CA ALA A 193 0.94 7.89 11.83
C ALA A 193 -0.38 7.88 12.62
N ARG A 194 -0.32 7.91 13.96
CA ARG A 194 -1.53 8.00 14.79
C ARG A 194 -2.35 9.26 14.51
N GLU A 195 -1.70 10.42 14.41
CA GLU A 195 -2.41 11.67 14.16
C GLU A 195 -2.92 11.75 12.71
N ALA A 196 -2.15 11.26 11.73
CA ALA A 196 -2.64 11.10 10.35
C ALA A 196 -3.91 10.23 10.32
N ALA A 197 -3.86 9.06 10.96
CA ALA A 197 -4.96 8.11 11.00
C ALA A 197 -6.24 8.70 11.62
N LYS A 198 -6.11 9.49 12.70
CA LYS A 198 -7.24 10.19 13.32
C LYS A 198 -7.88 11.18 12.35
N LEU A 199 -7.08 12.05 11.72
CA LEU A 199 -7.59 13.05 10.79
C LEU A 199 -8.29 12.39 9.59
N MET A 200 -7.66 11.37 9.01
CA MET A 200 -8.24 10.59 7.91
C MET A 200 -9.58 9.95 8.32
N ARG A 201 -9.67 9.35 9.51
CA ARG A 201 -10.91 8.75 10.02
C ARG A 201 -12.00 9.76 10.36
N TRP A 202 -11.65 10.98 10.73
CA TRP A 202 -12.64 12.02 10.97
C TRP A 202 -13.28 12.52 9.68
N HIS A 203 -12.57 12.42 8.55
CA HIS A 203 -13.19 12.58 7.23
C HIS A 203 -14.05 11.37 6.85
N ASP A 204 -13.53 10.16 7.04
CA ASP A 204 -14.25 8.94 6.72
C ASP A 204 -13.99 7.84 7.79
N PRO A 205 -14.95 7.54 8.68
CA PRO A 205 -14.75 6.54 9.72
C PRO A 205 -14.75 5.11 9.18
N THR A 206 -15.15 4.88 7.92
CA THR A 206 -15.27 3.55 7.31
C THR A 206 -13.94 3.01 6.76
N LEU A 207 -12.91 3.87 6.69
CA LEU A 207 -11.60 3.52 6.18
C LEU A 207 -10.96 2.32 6.87
N LYS A 208 -10.14 1.61 6.10
CA LYS A 208 -9.25 0.55 6.54
C LYS A 208 -7.80 1.02 6.43
N LEU A 209 -7.15 1.18 7.59
CA LEU A 209 -5.82 1.78 7.65
C LEU A 209 -4.73 0.72 7.87
N VAL A 210 -3.69 0.76 7.06
CA VAL A 210 -2.52 -0.12 7.10
C VAL A 210 -1.35 0.65 7.69
N LEU A 211 -0.85 0.21 8.84
CA LEU A 211 0.37 0.72 9.47
C LEU A 211 1.59 0.12 8.79
N CYS A 212 2.64 0.90 8.55
CA CYS A 212 3.88 0.37 7.98
C CYS A 212 4.70 -0.35 9.06
N GLY A 213 4.90 -1.65 8.89
CA GLY A 213 5.89 -2.41 9.64
C GLY A 213 7.30 -2.15 9.14
N SER A 214 8.24 -2.94 9.64
CA SER A 214 9.65 -2.85 9.24
C SER A 214 9.86 -3.11 7.75
N SER A 215 10.93 -2.54 7.19
CA SER A 215 11.33 -2.77 5.78
C SER A 215 11.65 -4.24 5.48
N GLY A 216 11.94 -5.02 6.52
CA GLY A 216 12.18 -6.45 6.40
C GLY A 216 12.76 -7.04 7.69
N PRO A 217 12.87 -8.37 7.79
CA PRO A 217 13.31 -9.05 9.01
C PRO A 217 14.80 -8.84 9.33
N THR A 218 15.59 -8.33 8.36
CA THR A 218 17.02 -8.04 8.53
C THR A 218 17.30 -6.66 9.12
N MET A 219 16.26 -5.83 9.32
CA MET A 219 16.42 -4.52 9.92
C MET A 219 16.85 -4.64 11.38
N ALA A 220 17.83 -3.84 11.81
CA ALA A 220 18.28 -3.83 13.21
C ALA A 220 17.16 -3.45 14.19
N THR A 221 16.13 -2.76 13.71
CA THR A 221 14.93 -2.35 14.44
C THR A 221 13.83 -3.41 14.45
N TYR A 222 13.93 -4.49 13.68
CA TYR A 222 12.93 -5.56 13.66
C TYR A 222 13.08 -6.51 14.86
N PRO A 223 11.99 -6.95 15.54
CA PRO A 223 10.58 -6.53 15.38
C PRO A 223 10.17 -5.41 16.36
N GLU A 224 11.13 -4.72 16.96
CA GLU A 224 10.89 -3.65 17.93
C GLU A 224 10.14 -2.46 17.31
N TRP A 225 10.47 -2.11 16.05
CA TRP A 225 9.74 -1.15 15.24
C TRP A 225 8.25 -1.46 15.18
N ASP A 226 7.91 -2.70 14.81
CA ASP A 226 6.52 -3.15 14.65
C ASP A 226 5.78 -3.04 15.99
N ARG A 227 6.41 -3.46 17.09
CA ARG A 227 5.85 -3.36 18.44
C ARG A 227 5.57 -1.91 18.84
N VAL A 228 6.56 -1.02 18.72
CA VAL A 228 6.47 0.39 19.15
C VAL A 228 5.39 1.12 18.35
N THR A 229 5.37 0.94 17.04
CA THR A 229 4.43 1.64 16.15
C THR A 229 3.00 1.12 16.33
N LEU A 230 2.81 -0.20 16.51
CA LEU A 230 1.53 -0.79 16.86
C LEU A 230 1.00 -0.26 18.20
N GLU A 231 1.85 -0.17 19.23
CA GLU A 231 1.44 0.40 20.52
C GLU A 231 0.95 1.84 20.39
N ALA A 232 1.59 2.65 19.53
CA ALA A 232 1.13 4.01 19.27
C ALA A 232 -0.20 4.07 18.50
N CYS A 233 -0.42 3.15 17.56
CA CYS A 233 -1.48 3.28 16.56
C CYS A 233 -2.65 2.29 16.68
N TRP A 234 -2.60 1.32 17.60
CA TRP A 234 -3.51 0.15 17.65
C TRP A 234 -4.99 0.46 17.38
N GLU A 235 -5.56 1.42 18.11
CA GLU A 235 -6.99 1.76 17.99
C GLU A 235 -7.35 2.40 16.64
N GLN A 236 -6.37 2.97 15.94
CA GLN A 236 -6.58 3.69 14.68
C GLN A 236 -6.38 2.80 13.45
N VAL A 237 -5.67 1.68 13.55
CA VAL A 237 -5.27 0.87 12.37
C VAL A 237 -5.98 -0.47 12.32
N ASP A 238 -6.13 -1.04 11.12
CA ASP A 238 -6.77 -2.34 10.89
C ASP A 238 -5.74 -3.41 10.50
N TYR A 239 -4.60 -2.98 9.92
CA TYR A 239 -3.54 -3.88 9.46
C TYR A 239 -2.15 -3.37 9.83
N LEU A 240 -1.19 -4.29 9.94
CA LEU A 240 0.25 -4.04 9.94
C LEU A 240 0.86 -4.62 8.66
N ALA A 241 1.56 -3.79 7.88
CA ALA A 241 2.28 -4.23 6.69
C ALA A 241 3.53 -5.04 7.06
N MET A 242 3.79 -6.11 6.32
CA MET A 242 4.99 -6.95 6.39
C MET A 242 5.60 -7.04 5.00
N HIS A 243 6.92 -6.83 4.90
CA HIS A 243 7.65 -6.91 3.65
C HIS A 243 8.65 -8.07 3.68
N TYR A 244 8.72 -8.81 2.58
CA TYR A 244 9.65 -9.91 2.41
C TYR A 244 10.05 -10.06 0.93
N TYR A 245 11.35 -10.02 0.67
CA TYR A 245 11.92 -10.32 -0.64
C TYR A 245 13.04 -11.34 -0.45
N THR A 246 13.19 -12.24 -1.41
CA THR A 246 14.26 -13.23 -1.43
C THR A 246 14.86 -13.33 -2.82
N THR A 247 16.13 -13.72 -2.90
CA THR A 247 16.88 -13.84 -4.16
C THR A 247 17.71 -15.12 -4.14
N ASN A 248 18.06 -15.64 -5.32
CA ASN A 248 18.97 -16.77 -5.47
C ASN A 248 20.34 -16.28 -5.96
N ALA A 249 21.00 -15.41 -5.19
CA ALA A 249 22.26 -14.78 -5.60
C ALA A 249 23.44 -15.77 -5.63
N ASP A 250 23.40 -16.80 -4.79
CA ASP A 250 24.46 -17.82 -4.65
C ASP A 250 24.26 -19.02 -5.59
N ASP A 251 23.25 -18.99 -6.46
CA ASP A 251 22.85 -20.09 -7.35
C ASP A 251 22.58 -21.42 -6.61
N ASP A 252 22.08 -21.32 -5.37
CA ASP A 252 21.67 -22.45 -4.54
C ASP A 252 20.14 -22.62 -4.56
N THR A 253 19.68 -23.40 -5.53
CA THR A 253 18.24 -23.68 -5.69
C THR A 253 17.62 -24.33 -4.45
N ALA A 254 18.35 -25.19 -3.73
CA ALA A 254 17.79 -25.92 -2.60
C ALA A 254 17.54 -24.97 -1.43
N SER A 255 18.52 -24.12 -1.10
CA SER A 255 18.38 -23.11 -0.05
C SER A 255 17.36 -22.04 -0.44
N TYR A 256 17.33 -21.61 -1.70
CA TYR A 256 16.35 -20.64 -2.19
C TYR A 256 14.90 -21.12 -2.01
N LEU A 257 14.60 -22.38 -2.37
CA LEU A 257 13.26 -22.95 -2.18
C LEU A 257 12.88 -23.13 -0.71
N ALA A 258 13.87 -23.23 0.19
CA ALA A 258 13.67 -23.30 1.64
C ALA A 258 13.39 -21.93 2.31
N MET A 259 13.55 -20.81 1.60
CA MET A 259 13.30 -19.45 2.13
C MET A 259 11.83 -19.21 2.52
N THR A 260 10.91 -20.06 2.07
CA THR A 260 9.53 -20.08 2.55
C THR A 260 9.44 -20.28 4.08
N SER A 261 10.36 -21.03 4.69
CA SER A 261 10.41 -21.19 6.14
C SER A 261 10.79 -19.88 6.87
N GLU A 262 11.62 -19.03 6.27
CA GLU A 262 11.95 -17.71 6.84
C GLU A 262 10.76 -16.76 6.78
N PHE A 263 9.98 -16.81 5.70
CA PHE A 263 8.71 -16.09 5.61
C PHE A 263 7.72 -16.54 6.71
N GLU A 264 7.57 -17.86 6.92
CA GLU A 264 6.73 -18.40 8.00
C GLU A 264 7.20 -17.95 9.39
N ASN A 265 8.50 -17.90 9.62
CA ASN A 265 9.08 -17.38 10.86
C ASN A 265 8.76 -15.89 11.08
N GLN A 266 8.81 -15.07 10.02
CA GLN A 266 8.44 -13.66 10.09
C GLN A 266 6.95 -13.49 10.43
N VAL A 267 6.06 -14.25 9.76
CA VAL A 267 4.61 -14.26 10.04
C VAL A 267 4.36 -14.65 11.50
N ALA A 268 5.00 -15.71 12.01
CA ALA A 268 4.84 -16.17 13.38
C ALA A 268 5.32 -15.11 14.40
N THR A 269 6.43 -14.43 14.10
CA THR A 269 6.99 -13.36 14.94
C THR A 269 6.03 -12.18 15.02
N LEU A 270 5.58 -11.64 13.87
CA LEU A 270 4.68 -10.49 13.85
C LEU A 270 3.29 -10.84 14.40
N ALA A 271 2.81 -12.07 14.20
CA ALA A 271 1.58 -12.54 14.86
C ALA A 271 1.73 -12.56 16.39
N ALA A 272 2.91 -12.89 16.93
CA ALA A 272 3.18 -12.79 18.35
C ALA A 272 3.20 -11.33 18.85
N VAL A 273 3.80 -10.42 18.07
CA VAL A 273 3.78 -8.98 18.37
C VAL A 273 2.35 -8.44 18.41
N LEU A 274 1.51 -8.76 17.43
CA LEU A 274 0.09 -8.38 17.41
C LEU A 274 -0.65 -8.87 18.66
N ARG A 275 -0.48 -10.15 19.04
CA ARG A 275 -1.08 -10.70 20.27
C ARG A 275 -0.60 -9.96 21.52
N TYR A 276 0.70 -9.69 21.62
CA TYR A 276 1.28 -8.96 22.74
C TYR A 276 0.70 -7.54 22.84
N VAL A 277 0.68 -6.77 21.76
CA VAL A 277 0.18 -5.39 21.78
C VAL A 277 -1.32 -5.36 22.07
N LYS A 278 -2.13 -6.25 21.47
CA LYS A 278 -3.56 -6.38 21.78
C LYS A 278 -3.79 -6.58 23.29
N ALA A 279 -3.05 -7.53 23.88
CA ALA A 279 -3.16 -7.86 25.29
C ALA A 279 -2.71 -6.70 26.20
N LYS A 280 -1.59 -6.04 25.86
CA LYS A 280 -1.07 -4.87 26.58
C LYS A 280 -2.06 -3.71 26.58
N GLN A 281 -2.67 -3.43 25.43
CA GLN A 281 -3.68 -2.38 25.27
C GLN A 281 -5.05 -2.77 25.86
N ARG A 282 -5.27 -4.06 26.16
CA ARG A 282 -6.56 -4.62 26.56
C ARG A 282 -7.66 -4.30 25.53
N SER A 283 -7.28 -4.21 24.26
CA SER A 283 -8.17 -3.82 23.19
C SER A 283 -9.07 -4.98 22.77
N ARG A 284 -10.31 -4.64 22.39
CA ARG A 284 -11.24 -5.58 21.75
C ARG A 284 -11.08 -5.61 20.23
N LYS A 285 -10.38 -4.62 19.65
CA LYS A 285 -10.12 -4.53 18.22
C LYS A 285 -9.04 -5.53 17.82
N ASP A 286 -9.24 -6.17 16.67
CA ASP A 286 -8.24 -6.98 16.00
C ASP A 286 -7.50 -6.16 14.94
N VAL A 287 -6.19 -6.31 14.90
CA VAL A 287 -5.31 -5.83 13.85
C VAL A 287 -4.71 -7.04 13.17
N TYR A 288 -4.76 -7.08 11.85
CA TYR A 288 -4.29 -8.19 11.03
C TYR A 288 -2.96 -7.86 10.37
N LEU A 289 -2.31 -8.86 9.80
CA LEU A 289 -1.14 -8.63 8.95
C LEU A 289 -1.57 -8.39 7.50
N SER A 290 -0.78 -7.60 6.78
CA SER A 290 -0.91 -7.31 5.36
C SER A 290 0.45 -7.55 4.71
N TRP A 291 0.56 -8.46 3.76
CA TRP A 291 1.80 -8.77 3.03
C TRP A 291 1.50 -9.07 1.56
#